data_AF-A0A534TV43-F1
#
_entry.id   AF-A0A534TV43-F1
#
_cell.length_a   1.000
_cell.length_b   1.000
_cell.length_c   1.000
_cell.angle_alpha   90.00
_cell.angle_beta   90.00
_cell.angle_gamma   90.00
#
_symmetry.space_group_name_H-M   'P 1'
#
loop_
_entity.id
_entity.type
_entity.pdbx_description
1 polymer ?
#
loop_
_entity_poly.entity_id
_entity_poly.type
_entity_poly.pdbx_seq_one_letter_code
_entity_poly.pdbx_strand_id
1 'polypeptide(L)'
;MGARSRPASPASVSTPADGKTAAKAADGRPSSTARKDLMAIAIDCFARYGYQGTSIDRIASAAGVTKGAIYYHFRDKEELLFEAVKDRTAAYEERIVGSVGPVTDPIAALSEIARVSVHVATRNNLRRFILTLMVEALDTNPRLSDAFRGIMRRFRSYLAGIVRLGQEQGVFRTDVDAGRAAQLFAGGVIGAELQHYQDPERVDLTIAMQGVVDQLVAWLTPSADQWPHVAAAKRGVRQHRRESQ
;
A
#
# COMPACT_ATOMS: atom_id res chain seq x y z
N MET A 1 -79.35 -1.60 19.95
CA MET A 1 -79.26 -0.16 19.65
C MET A 1 -79.14 0.56 20.99
N GLY A 2 -78.04 1.16 21.43
CA GLY A 2 -76.97 1.83 20.71
C GLY A 2 -76.89 3.25 21.27
N ALA A 3 -75.69 3.64 21.74
CA ALA A 3 -75.26 4.97 22.20
C ALA A 3 -75.61 5.38 23.65
N ARG A 4 -74.69 5.93 24.46
CA ARG A 4 -73.27 6.29 24.28
C ARG A 4 -72.63 6.51 25.67
N SER A 5 -71.40 6.03 25.80
CA SER A 5 -70.50 6.22 26.94
C SER A 5 -69.79 7.57 26.90
N ARG A 6 -69.55 8.18 28.07
CA ARG A 6 -68.26 8.79 28.48
C ARG A 6 -68.17 8.75 30.00
N PRO A 7 -67.05 8.28 30.57
CA PRO A 7 -66.59 8.84 31.83
C PRO A 7 -65.18 9.44 31.72
N ALA A 8 -64.90 10.28 32.71
CA ALA A 8 -63.77 11.17 32.87
C ALA A 8 -62.45 10.46 33.20
N SER A 9 -61.33 11.13 32.88
CA SER A 9 -59.99 10.83 33.38
C SER A 9 -59.89 10.89 34.90
N PRO A 10 -59.13 9.99 35.53
CA PRO A 10 -58.71 10.16 36.91
C PRO A 10 -57.26 10.69 37.02
N ALA A 11 -57.13 11.64 37.95
CA ALA A 11 -56.11 11.81 39.00
C ALA A 11 -54.70 11.21 38.83
N SER A 12 -53.73 12.09 39.09
CA SER A 12 -52.32 11.88 39.44
C SER A 12 -52.13 11.40 40.89
N VAL A 13 -51.30 10.38 41.15
CA VAL A 13 -50.63 10.12 42.45
C VAL A 13 -49.32 9.29 42.27
N SER A 14 -48.19 9.91 42.66
CA SER A 14 -46.98 9.41 43.40
C SER A 14 -46.03 8.27 42.93
N THR A 15 -44.75 8.69 42.74
CA THR A 15 -43.36 8.19 43.07
C THR A 15 -43.25 6.96 44.04
N PRO A 16 -42.19 6.08 44.07
CA PRO A 16 -40.74 6.42 44.01
C PRO A 16 -39.69 5.38 43.48
N ALA A 17 -38.47 5.90 43.29
CA ALA A 17 -37.11 5.34 43.53
C ALA A 17 -36.55 4.09 42.79
N ASP A 18 -35.22 4.20 42.57
CA ASP A 18 -34.16 3.20 42.38
C ASP A 18 -33.82 2.65 40.99
N GLY A 19 -32.62 3.02 40.53
CA GLY A 19 -31.97 2.44 39.35
C GLY A 19 -30.66 3.13 39.00
N LYS A 20 -29.64 2.99 39.85
CA LYS A 20 -28.22 3.28 39.53
C LYS A 20 -27.87 2.70 38.14
N THR A 21 -27.73 3.55 37.13
CA THR A 21 -26.97 3.19 35.92
C THR A 21 -25.51 3.51 36.21
N ALA A 22 -24.82 2.48 36.71
CA ALA A 22 -23.38 2.49 36.86
C ALA A 22 -22.73 2.83 35.51
N ALA A 23 -22.01 3.95 35.50
CA ALA A 23 -21.03 4.27 34.48
C ALA A 23 -20.11 3.04 34.30
N LYS A 24 -20.15 2.46 33.10
CA LYS A 24 -19.30 1.35 32.71
C LYS A 24 -17.87 1.89 32.61
N ALA A 25 -17.16 1.83 33.73
CA ALA A 25 -15.72 1.99 33.77
C ALA A 25 -15.12 0.96 32.81
N ALA A 26 -14.64 1.44 31.66
CA ALA A 26 -14.02 0.60 30.65
C ALA A 26 -12.70 0.06 31.22
N ASP A 27 -12.64 -1.27 31.25
CA ASP A 27 -11.53 -2.10 31.70
C ASP A 27 -10.20 -1.67 31.06
N GLY A 28 -9.22 -1.31 31.90
CA GLY A 28 -7.92 -0.76 31.52
C GLY A 28 -6.93 -1.78 30.98
N ARG A 29 -7.38 -2.72 30.15
CA ARG A 29 -6.52 -3.64 29.40
C ARG A 29 -6.48 -3.22 27.93
N PRO A 30 -5.30 -2.91 27.36
CA PRO A 30 -5.20 -2.50 25.97
C PRO A 30 -5.57 -3.67 25.07
N SER A 31 -6.65 -3.52 24.29
CA SER A 31 -6.84 -4.37 23.12
C SER A 31 -5.76 -4.00 22.11
N SER A 32 -5.18 -4.99 21.43
CA SER A 32 -4.30 -4.76 20.28
C SER A 32 -4.97 -3.88 19.21
N THR A 33 -6.30 -3.86 19.19
CA THR A 33 -7.16 -2.99 18.39
C THR A 33 -6.91 -1.52 18.69
N ALA A 34 -6.85 -1.09 19.96
CA ALA A 34 -6.66 0.32 20.32
C ALA A 34 -5.32 0.88 19.80
N ARG A 35 -4.24 0.09 19.86
CA ARG A 35 -2.94 0.49 19.31
C ARG A 35 -3.00 0.65 17.79
N LYS A 36 -3.64 -0.29 17.09
CA LYS A 36 -3.80 -0.23 15.62
C LYS A 36 -4.69 0.93 15.18
N ASP A 37 -5.76 1.22 15.91
CA ASP A 37 -6.65 2.34 15.64
C ASP A 37 -5.91 3.68 15.80
N LEU A 38 -5.08 3.82 16.83
CA LEU A 38 -4.23 4.99 17.00
C LEU A 38 -3.23 5.15 15.84
N MET A 39 -2.60 4.07 15.38
CA MET A 39 -1.71 4.11 14.21
C MET A 39 -2.45 4.52 12.93
N ALA A 40 -3.68 4.04 12.76
CA ALA A 40 -4.55 4.39 11.64
C ALA A 40 -4.89 5.88 11.62
N ILE A 41 -5.23 6.46 12.77
CA ILE A 41 -5.56 7.88 12.88
C ILE A 41 -4.30 8.74 12.75
N ALA A 42 -3.18 8.30 13.32
CA ALA A 42 -1.92 9.00 13.24
C ALA A 42 -1.43 9.11 11.79
N ILE A 43 -1.48 8.03 11.01
CA ILE A 43 -1.00 8.07 9.62
C ILE A 43 -1.88 8.95 8.72
N ASP A 44 -3.19 9.01 8.98
CA ASP A 44 -4.08 9.94 8.28
C ASP A 44 -3.78 11.40 8.63
N CYS A 45 -3.45 11.68 9.89
CA CYS A 45 -2.97 13.00 10.30
C CYS A 45 -1.65 13.35 9.61
N PHE A 46 -0.68 12.45 9.61
CA PHE A 46 0.61 12.67 8.93
C PHE A 46 0.44 12.86 7.43
N ALA A 47 -0.41 12.08 6.77
CA ALA A 47 -0.68 12.22 5.34
C ALA A 47 -1.37 13.55 4.99
N ARG A 48 -2.13 14.13 5.92
CA ARG A 48 -2.84 15.40 5.71
C ARG A 48 -1.99 16.62 6.04
N TYR A 49 -1.17 16.56 7.09
CA TYR A 49 -0.47 17.74 7.63
C TYR A 49 1.06 17.64 7.56
N GLY A 50 1.59 16.54 7.00
CA GLY A 50 3.01 16.23 7.02
C GLY A 50 3.51 15.84 8.41
N TYR A 51 4.76 15.37 8.49
CA TYR A 51 5.36 14.98 9.77
C TYR A 51 5.53 16.18 10.72
N GLN A 52 6.04 17.30 10.23
CA GLN A 52 6.28 18.50 11.04
C GLN A 52 4.99 19.20 11.47
N GLY A 53 3.99 19.29 10.59
CA GLY A 53 2.70 19.90 10.89
C GLY A 53 1.78 19.05 11.79
N THR A 54 2.18 17.81 12.11
CA THR A 54 1.44 16.93 13.01
C THR A 54 2.06 16.92 14.41
N SER A 55 1.25 17.29 15.41
CA SER A 55 1.60 17.20 16.83
C SER A 55 0.90 16.01 17.51
N ILE A 56 1.42 15.55 18.64
CA ILE A 56 0.77 14.52 19.46
C ILE A 56 -0.61 14.99 19.96
N ASP A 57 -0.77 16.28 20.27
CA ASP A 57 -2.06 16.88 20.60
C ASP A 57 -3.09 16.68 19.49
N ARG A 58 -2.70 16.95 18.25
CA ARG A 58 -3.57 16.79 17.09
C ARG A 58 -4.04 15.35 16.92
N ILE A 59 -3.11 14.39 17.08
CA ILE A 59 -3.43 12.97 16.99
C ILE A 59 -4.36 12.57 18.15
N ALA A 60 -4.09 13.02 19.38
CA ALA A 60 -4.91 12.74 20.55
C ALA A 60 -6.35 13.26 20.38
N SER A 61 -6.49 14.50 19.93
CA SER A 61 -7.79 15.10 19.62
C SER A 61 -8.52 14.34 18.50
N ALA A 62 -7.83 13.97 17.42
CA ALA A 62 -8.42 13.20 16.32
C ALA A 62 -8.86 11.80 16.74
N ALA A 63 -8.13 11.18 17.68
CA ALA A 63 -8.44 9.86 18.20
C ALA A 63 -9.43 9.85 19.38
N GLY A 64 -9.81 11.02 19.91
CA GLY A 64 -10.68 11.11 21.09
C GLY A 64 -10.03 10.55 22.36
N VAL A 65 -8.70 10.60 22.45
CA VAL A 65 -7.93 10.10 23.62
C VAL A 65 -7.08 11.21 24.23
N THR A 66 -6.50 10.93 25.40
CA THR A 66 -5.53 11.84 26.03
C THR A 66 -4.14 11.65 25.42
N LYS A 67 -3.26 12.67 25.54
CA LYS A 67 -1.84 12.51 25.18
C LYS A 67 -1.17 11.37 25.95
N GLY A 68 -1.51 11.22 27.23
CA GLY A 68 -1.00 10.12 28.06
C GLY A 68 -1.33 8.74 27.49
N ALA A 69 -2.52 8.56 26.91
CA ALA A 69 -2.89 7.30 26.26
C ALA A 69 -2.04 7.00 25.02
N ILE A 70 -1.64 8.02 24.25
CA ILE A 70 -0.70 7.83 23.12
C ILE A 70 0.68 7.45 23.66
N TYR A 71 1.20 8.19 24.64
CA TYR A 71 2.52 7.92 25.21
C TYR A 71 2.62 6.58 25.95
N TYR A 72 1.50 6.02 26.38
CA TYR A 72 1.43 4.66 26.90
C TYR A 72 1.76 3.60 25.83
N HIS A 73 1.42 3.86 24.55
CA HIS A 73 1.63 2.93 23.44
C HIS A 73 2.90 3.20 22.62
N PHE A 74 3.36 4.45 22.59
CA PHE A 74 4.47 4.91 21.76
C PHE A 74 5.33 5.88 22.56
N ARG A 75 6.64 5.68 22.55
CA ARG A 75 7.62 6.51 23.24
C ARG A 75 7.55 7.97 22.79
N ASP A 76 7.40 8.17 21.49
CA ASP A 76 7.41 9.50 20.88
C ASP A 76 6.68 9.51 19.52
N LYS A 77 6.63 10.69 18.90
CA LYS A 77 6.00 10.91 17.58
C LYS A 77 6.70 10.14 16.46
N GLU A 78 8.00 9.94 16.57
CA GLU A 78 8.80 9.25 15.56
C GLU A 78 8.55 7.75 15.58
N GLU A 79 8.50 7.14 16.77
CA GLU A 79 8.11 5.75 16.92
C GLU A 79 6.68 5.50 16.41
N LEU A 80 5.74 6.38 16.75
CA LEU A 80 4.37 6.30 16.23
C LEU A 80 4.35 6.38 14.70
N LEU A 81 5.10 7.31 14.09
CA LEU A 81 5.22 7.38 12.63
C LEU A 81 5.78 6.08 12.07
N PHE A 82 6.90 5.59 12.61
CA PHE A 82 7.56 4.38 12.12
C PHE A 82 6.62 3.17 12.13
N GLU A 83 5.95 2.95 13.27
CA GLU A 83 5.04 1.83 13.42
C GLU A 83 3.85 1.95 12.47
N ALA A 84 3.28 3.16 12.34
CA ALA A 84 2.14 3.41 11.45
C ALA A 84 2.51 3.24 9.96
N VAL A 85 3.69 3.71 9.54
CA VAL A 85 4.22 3.49 8.18
C VAL A 85 4.44 2.00 7.92
N LYS A 86 5.05 1.29 8.87
CA LYS A 86 5.30 -0.15 8.76
C LYS A 86 4.00 -0.95 8.62
N ASP A 87 2.98 -0.65 9.41
CA ASP A 87 1.66 -1.27 9.31
C ASP A 87 0.99 -1.00 7.96
N ARG A 88 1.01 0.27 7.50
CA ARG A 88 0.38 0.63 6.22
C ARG A 88 1.07 0.06 5.00
N THR A 89 2.40 -0.01 5.03
CA THR A 89 3.17 -0.61 3.94
C THR A 89 3.00 -2.12 3.89
N ALA A 90 2.91 -2.80 5.04
CA ALA A 90 2.55 -4.22 5.11
C ALA A 90 1.14 -4.49 4.56
N ALA A 91 0.14 -3.68 4.96
CA ALA A 91 -1.23 -3.80 4.45
C ALA A 91 -1.34 -3.53 2.93
N TYR A 92 -0.43 -2.72 2.38
CA TYR A 92 -0.33 -2.51 0.94
C TYR A 92 0.29 -3.72 0.23
N GLU A 93 1.39 -4.29 0.76
CA GLU A 93 1.99 -5.52 0.26
C GLU A 93 0.96 -6.67 0.24
N GLU A 94 0.24 -6.88 1.35
CA GLU A 94 -0.83 -7.89 1.45
C GLU A 94 -1.94 -7.68 0.43
N ARG A 95 -2.32 -6.43 0.17
CA ARG A 95 -3.36 -6.11 -0.82
C ARG A 95 -2.91 -6.44 -2.24
N ILE A 96 -1.66 -6.13 -2.59
CA ILE A 96 -1.11 -6.50 -3.89
C ILE A 96 -1.14 -8.01 -4.05
N VAL A 97 -0.54 -8.74 -3.10
CA VAL A 97 -0.44 -10.20 -3.17
C VAL A 97 -1.83 -10.85 -3.19
N GLY A 98 -2.74 -10.37 -2.34
CA GLY A 98 -4.11 -10.88 -2.25
C GLY A 98 -4.96 -10.59 -3.48
N SER A 99 -4.75 -9.45 -4.17
CA SER A 99 -5.49 -9.09 -5.39
C SER A 99 -5.05 -9.92 -6.59
N VAL A 100 -3.75 -10.22 -6.68
CA VAL A 100 -3.19 -11.07 -7.74
C VAL A 100 -3.53 -12.54 -7.51
N GLY A 101 -3.53 -12.99 -6.25
CA GLY A 101 -3.74 -14.40 -5.92
C GLY A 101 -2.60 -15.30 -6.45
N PRO A 102 -2.85 -16.60 -6.65
CA PRO A 102 -1.90 -17.49 -7.31
C PRO A 102 -1.62 -17.01 -8.74
N VAL A 103 -0.35 -16.70 -9.02
CA VAL A 103 0.07 -16.21 -10.34
C VAL A 103 0.05 -17.37 -11.33
N THR A 104 -0.90 -17.35 -12.26
CA THR A 104 -0.99 -18.32 -13.38
C THR A 104 -0.66 -17.65 -14.71
N ASP A 105 -1.12 -16.42 -14.91
CA ASP A 105 -0.79 -15.56 -16.04
C ASP A 105 0.08 -14.38 -15.57
N PRO A 106 1.35 -14.31 -15.98
CA PRO A 106 2.27 -13.26 -15.55
C PRO A 106 1.90 -11.87 -16.10
N ILE A 107 1.30 -11.78 -17.29
CA ILE A 107 0.88 -10.49 -17.87
C ILE A 107 -0.32 -9.96 -17.11
N ALA A 108 -1.33 -10.82 -16.87
CA ALA A 108 -2.50 -10.44 -16.07
C ALA A 108 -2.10 -10.02 -14.65
N ALA A 109 -1.12 -10.70 -14.03
CA ALA A 109 -0.61 -10.32 -12.72
C ALA A 109 0.04 -8.92 -12.71
N LEU A 110 0.85 -8.59 -13.71
CA LEU A 110 1.45 -7.25 -13.83
C LEU A 110 0.38 -6.17 -14.02
N SER A 111 -0.62 -6.43 -14.85
CA SER A 111 -1.79 -5.55 -15.06
C SER A 111 -2.59 -5.34 -13.77
N GLU A 112 -2.77 -6.39 -12.97
CA GLU A 112 -3.48 -6.32 -11.70
C GLU A 112 -2.72 -5.51 -10.65
N ILE A 113 -1.38 -5.67 -10.58
CA ILE A 113 -0.52 -4.84 -9.72
C ILE A 113 -0.63 -3.36 -10.11
N ALA A 114 -0.59 -3.07 -11.41
CA ALA A 114 -0.81 -1.73 -11.95
C ALA A 114 -2.17 -1.16 -11.50
N ARG A 115 -3.25 -1.92 -11.68
CA ARG A 115 -4.61 -1.52 -11.28
C ARG A 115 -4.73 -1.24 -9.78
N VAL A 116 -4.18 -2.12 -8.94
CA VAL A 116 -4.16 -1.92 -7.47
C VAL A 116 -3.36 -0.67 -7.10
N SER A 117 -2.24 -0.43 -7.79
CA SER A 117 -1.40 0.75 -7.55
C SER A 117 -2.15 2.04 -7.88
N VAL A 118 -2.88 2.09 -9.01
CA VAL A 118 -3.77 3.23 -9.33
C VAL A 118 -4.79 3.46 -8.23
N HIS A 119 -5.47 2.40 -7.77
CA HIS A 119 -6.48 2.52 -6.70
C HIS A 119 -5.87 3.07 -5.41
N VAL A 120 -4.70 2.60 -4.99
CA VAL A 120 -4.05 3.07 -3.76
C VAL A 120 -3.53 4.50 -3.92
N ALA A 121 -2.97 4.83 -5.08
CA ALA A 121 -2.41 6.14 -5.35
C ALA A 121 -3.46 7.26 -5.36
N THR A 122 -4.70 6.94 -5.75
CA THR A 122 -5.80 7.91 -5.93
C THR A 122 -6.78 7.98 -4.77
N ARG A 123 -6.71 7.03 -3.82
CA ARG A 123 -7.69 6.94 -2.73
C ARG A 123 -7.58 8.07 -1.70
N ASN A 124 -6.36 8.46 -1.35
CA ASN A 124 -6.08 9.53 -0.38
C ASN A 124 -4.61 9.98 -0.49
N ASN A 125 -4.21 10.95 0.33
CA ASN A 125 -2.85 11.50 0.33
C ASN A 125 -1.79 10.56 0.94
N LEU A 126 -2.16 9.37 1.43
CA LEU A 126 -1.23 8.49 2.11
C LEU A 126 -0.10 8.03 1.19
N ARG A 127 -0.42 7.61 -0.04
CA ARG A 127 0.60 7.13 -0.98
C ARG A 127 1.60 8.23 -1.32
N ARG A 128 1.10 9.44 -1.60
CA ARG A 128 1.93 10.64 -1.79
C ARG A 128 2.84 10.89 -0.59
N PHE A 129 2.30 10.86 0.63
CA PHE A 129 3.08 11.05 1.85
C PHE A 129 4.18 9.99 2.02
N ILE A 130 3.88 8.72 1.75
CA ILE A 130 4.85 7.63 1.80
C ILE A 130 5.99 7.84 0.78
N LEU A 131 5.69 8.25 -0.45
CA LEU A 131 6.72 8.53 -1.46
C LEU A 131 7.63 9.69 -1.04
N THR A 132 7.06 10.76 -0.48
CA THR A 132 7.85 11.87 0.08
C THR A 132 8.78 11.39 1.20
N LEU A 133 8.25 10.60 2.15
CA LEU A 133 9.04 10.07 3.25
C LEU A 133 10.17 9.13 2.80
N MET A 134 9.95 8.33 1.75
CA MET A 134 10.99 7.45 1.21
C MET A 134 12.25 8.22 0.80
N VAL A 135 12.09 9.45 0.31
CA VAL A 135 13.20 10.32 -0.09
C VAL A 135 13.74 11.10 1.09
N GLU A 136 12.87 11.75 1.88
CA GLU A 136 13.29 12.56 3.04
C GLU A 136 14.09 11.74 4.07
N ALA A 137 13.70 10.48 4.29
CA ALA A 137 14.31 9.61 5.30
C ALA A 137 15.72 9.13 4.95
N LEU A 138 16.17 9.26 3.69
CA LEU A 138 17.44 8.67 3.22
C LEU A 138 18.63 9.03 4.12
N ASP A 139 18.76 10.31 4.45
CA ASP A 139 19.85 10.85 5.28
C ASP A 139 19.38 11.34 6.65
N THR A 140 18.07 11.43 6.89
CA THR A 140 17.51 12.02 8.12
C THR A 140 16.93 10.99 9.09
N ASN A 141 16.62 9.78 8.62
CA ASN A 141 16.03 8.73 9.46
C ASN A 141 16.48 7.32 8.99
N PRO A 142 17.62 6.82 9.49
CA PRO A 142 18.15 5.52 9.07
C PRO A 142 17.17 4.36 9.30
N ARG A 143 16.41 4.40 10.40
CA ARG A 143 15.43 3.36 10.74
C ARG A 143 14.30 3.28 9.71
N LEU A 144 13.72 4.42 9.30
CA LEU A 144 12.71 4.47 8.23
C LEU A 144 13.31 4.12 6.87
N SER A 145 14.49 4.65 6.55
CA SER A 145 15.23 4.35 5.31
C SER A 145 15.45 2.85 5.13
N ASP A 146 15.88 2.15 6.19
CA ASP A 146 16.08 0.71 6.20
C ASP A 146 14.77 -0.06 5.98
N ALA A 147 13.69 0.38 6.63
CA ALA A 147 12.37 -0.22 6.47
C ALA A 147 11.88 -0.09 5.01
N PHE A 148 11.95 1.10 4.42
CA PHE A 148 11.58 1.34 3.03
C PHE A 148 12.46 0.55 2.05
N ARG A 149 13.77 0.43 2.33
CA ARG A 149 14.67 -0.41 1.53
C ARG A 149 14.24 -1.88 1.57
N GLY A 150 13.86 -2.38 2.74
CA GLY A 150 13.33 -3.73 2.91
C GLY A 150 12.05 -3.97 2.10
N ILE A 151 11.10 -3.04 2.19
CA ILE A 151 9.83 -3.05 1.43
C ILE A 151 10.10 -3.11 -0.07
N MET A 152 10.92 -2.19 -0.59
CA MET A 152 11.21 -2.13 -2.01
C MET A 152 12.00 -3.34 -2.52
N ARG A 153 12.85 -3.95 -1.68
CA ARG A 153 13.51 -5.22 -2.00
C ARG A 153 12.49 -6.35 -2.13
N ARG A 154 11.57 -6.51 -1.18
CA ARG A 154 10.52 -7.53 -1.24
C ARG A 154 9.63 -7.35 -2.46
N PHE A 155 9.21 -6.12 -2.74
CA PHE A 155 8.37 -5.82 -3.91
C PHE A 155 9.07 -6.18 -5.23
N ARG A 156 10.34 -5.79 -5.40
CA ARG A 156 11.12 -6.19 -6.60
C ARG A 156 11.34 -7.69 -6.68
N SER A 157 11.56 -8.37 -5.56
CA SER A 157 11.69 -9.83 -5.56
C SER A 157 10.39 -10.53 -5.98
N TYR A 158 9.24 -10.02 -5.53
CA TYR A 158 7.92 -10.52 -5.92
C TYR A 158 7.68 -10.33 -7.43
N LEU A 159 7.91 -9.12 -7.95
CA LEU A 159 7.83 -8.82 -9.38
C LEU A 159 8.79 -9.70 -10.22
N ALA A 160 10.02 -9.89 -9.76
CA ALA A 160 10.98 -10.77 -10.43
C ALA A 160 10.51 -12.22 -10.45
N GLY A 161 9.77 -12.68 -9.43
CA GLY A 161 9.10 -13.98 -9.44
C GLY A 161 8.07 -14.12 -10.55
N ILE A 162 7.24 -13.08 -10.76
CA ILE A 162 6.26 -13.05 -11.86
C ILE A 162 6.96 -13.11 -13.22
N VAL A 163 8.04 -12.36 -13.40
CA VAL A 163 8.82 -12.37 -14.64
C VAL A 163 9.46 -13.75 -14.87
N ARG A 164 10.05 -14.37 -13.84
CA ARG A 164 10.62 -15.73 -13.95
C ARG A 164 9.57 -16.77 -14.32
N LEU A 165 8.37 -16.70 -13.73
CA LEU A 165 7.27 -17.57 -14.12
C LEU A 165 6.94 -17.41 -15.61
N GLY A 166 6.84 -16.17 -16.11
CA GLY A 166 6.60 -15.95 -17.53
C GLY A 166 7.74 -16.44 -18.43
N GLN A 167 8.98 -16.40 -17.94
CA GLN A 167 10.14 -16.98 -18.62
C GLN A 167 10.07 -18.53 -18.66
N GLU A 168 9.69 -19.17 -17.56
CA GLU A 168 9.50 -20.62 -17.44
C GLU A 168 8.35 -21.11 -18.35
N GLN A 169 7.28 -20.33 -18.47
CA GLN A 169 6.15 -20.60 -19.35
C GLN A 169 6.42 -20.28 -20.83
N GLY A 170 7.57 -19.66 -21.15
CA GLY A 170 7.90 -19.24 -22.52
C GLY A 170 7.16 -18.00 -23.02
N VAL A 171 6.38 -17.34 -22.16
CA VAL A 171 5.67 -16.08 -22.44
C VAL A 171 6.66 -14.91 -22.55
N PHE A 172 7.74 -14.95 -21.76
CA PHE A 172 8.80 -13.94 -21.76
C PHE A 172 10.16 -14.53 -22.19
N ARG A 173 10.97 -13.68 -22.83
CA ARG A 173 12.34 -13.99 -23.24
C ARG A 173 13.24 -14.23 -22.02
N THR A 174 14.15 -15.19 -22.14
CA THR A 174 15.02 -15.65 -21.04
C THR A 174 16.39 -14.99 -21.00
N ASP A 175 16.73 -14.16 -21.98
CA ASP A 175 17.99 -13.41 -22.05
C ASP A 175 17.95 -12.05 -21.34
N VAL A 176 16.80 -11.66 -20.79
CA VAL A 176 16.64 -10.49 -19.93
C VAL A 176 16.66 -10.94 -18.46
N ASP A 177 17.46 -10.26 -17.63
CA ASP A 177 17.46 -10.50 -16.18
C ASP A 177 16.11 -10.07 -15.56
N ALA A 178 15.45 -11.02 -14.89
CA ALA A 178 14.16 -10.77 -14.24
C ALA A 178 14.23 -9.71 -13.13
N GLY A 179 15.37 -9.59 -12.45
CA GLY A 179 15.59 -8.56 -11.43
C GLY A 179 15.60 -7.16 -12.03
N ARG A 180 16.27 -6.98 -13.17
CA ARG A 180 16.31 -5.72 -13.92
C ARG A 180 14.93 -5.37 -14.49
N ALA A 181 14.19 -6.34 -15.03
CA ALA A 181 12.82 -6.13 -15.47
C ALA A 181 11.91 -5.66 -14.32
N ALA A 182 11.99 -6.32 -13.16
CA ALA A 182 11.27 -5.93 -11.96
C ALA A 182 11.64 -4.52 -11.45
N GLN A 183 12.92 -4.16 -11.51
CA GLN A 183 13.39 -2.82 -11.15
C GLN A 183 12.78 -1.74 -12.06
N LEU A 184 12.76 -1.97 -13.37
CA LEU A 184 12.20 -1.01 -14.33
C LEU A 184 10.69 -0.87 -14.16
N PHE A 185 9.97 -1.97 -13.93
CA PHE A 185 8.54 -1.92 -13.63
C PHE A 185 8.26 -1.12 -12.36
N ALA A 186 8.94 -1.42 -11.25
CA ALA A 186 8.77 -0.70 -10.00
C ALA A 186 9.11 0.80 -10.13
N GLY A 187 10.14 1.13 -10.92
CA GLY A 187 10.49 2.51 -11.24
C GLY A 187 9.42 3.21 -12.07
N GLY A 188 8.85 2.53 -13.07
CA GLY A 188 7.74 3.03 -13.89
C GLY A 188 6.50 3.33 -13.07
N VAL A 189 6.13 2.44 -12.12
CA VAL A 189 5.02 2.66 -11.18
C VAL A 189 5.23 3.93 -10.36
N ILE A 190 6.39 4.06 -9.70
CA ILE A 190 6.71 5.24 -8.87
C ILE A 190 6.75 6.51 -9.72
N GLY A 191 7.33 6.44 -10.93
CA GLY A 191 7.41 7.57 -11.84
C GLY A 191 6.05 8.01 -12.36
N ALA A 192 5.14 7.08 -12.66
CA ALA A 192 3.78 7.38 -13.06
C ALA A 192 2.99 8.04 -11.92
N GLU A 193 3.08 7.50 -10.70
CA GLU A 193 2.46 8.09 -9.50
C GLU A 193 2.96 9.52 -9.25
N LEU A 194 4.27 9.73 -9.30
CA LEU A 194 4.87 11.05 -9.05
C LEU A 194 4.42 12.08 -10.09
N GLN A 195 4.43 11.74 -11.38
CA GLN A 195 3.98 12.62 -12.45
C GLN A 195 2.49 12.96 -12.31
N HIS A 196 1.65 11.98 -11.99
CA HIS A 196 0.23 12.21 -11.72
C HIS A 196 0.02 13.15 -10.52
N TYR A 197 0.79 13.00 -9.44
CA TYR A 197 0.66 13.91 -8.29
C TYR A 197 1.11 15.35 -8.58
N GLN A 198 1.98 15.54 -9.57
CA GLN A 198 2.47 16.87 -9.97
C GLN A 198 1.54 17.55 -10.97
N ASP A 199 0.93 16.80 -11.88
CA ASP A 199 0.05 17.32 -12.93
C ASP A 199 -1.11 16.34 -13.22
N PRO A 200 -2.08 16.22 -12.29
CA PRO A 200 -3.19 15.26 -12.44
C PRO A 200 -4.15 15.63 -13.58
N GLU A 201 -4.11 16.87 -14.07
CA GLU A 201 -4.94 17.32 -15.20
C GLU A 201 -4.41 16.81 -16.55
N ARG A 202 -3.09 16.60 -16.66
CA ARG A 202 -2.46 16.13 -17.89
C ARG A 202 -2.02 14.67 -17.85
N VAL A 203 -1.75 14.13 -16.66
CA VAL A 203 -1.24 12.77 -16.48
C VAL A 203 -2.33 11.90 -15.88
N ASP A 204 -3.09 11.22 -16.74
CA ASP A 204 -4.00 10.17 -16.32
C ASP A 204 -3.19 8.97 -15.81
N LEU A 205 -3.31 8.67 -14.51
CA LEU A 205 -2.53 7.61 -13.88
C LEU A 205 -2.87 6.21 -14.41
N THR A 206 -4.12 5.98 -14.81
CA THR A 206 -4.55 4.69 -15.37
C THR A 206 -3.85 4.44 -16.70
N ILE A 207 -3.86 5.45 -17.58
CA ILE A 207 -3.18 5.38 -18.89
C ILE A 207 -1.67 5.24 -18.70
N ALA A 208 -1.08 6.03 -17.81
CA ALA A 208 0.36 5.95 -17.54
C ALA A 208 0.76 4.57 -17.01
N MET A 209 -0.02 3.99 -16.08
CA MET A 209 0.26 2.67 -15.53
C MET A 209 0.07 1.55 -16.55
N GLN A 210 -0.93 1.65 -17.42
CA GLN A 210 -1.09 0.73 -18.55
C GLN A 210 0.13 0.80 -19.48
N GLY A 211 0.61 2.00 -19.79
CA GLY A 211 1.83 2.20 -20.58
C GLY A 211 3.07 1.54 -19.96
N VAL A 212 3.20 1.57 -18.63
CA VAL A 212 4.30 0.86 -17.92
C VAL A 212 4.20 -0.66 -18.13
N VAL A 213 3.00 -1.22 -18.06
CA VAL A 213 2.77 -2.65 -18.31
C VAL A 213 3.08 -2.98 -19.78
N ASP A 214 2.50 -2.24 -20.72
CA ASP A 214 2.65 -2.48 -22.16
C ASP A 214 4.11 -2.40 -22.61
N GLN A 215 4.86 -1.41 -22.11
CA GLN A 215 6.29 -1.27 -22.40
C GLN A 215 7.10 -2.45 -21.88
N LEU A 216 6.81 -2.90 -20.65
CA LEU A 216 7.50 -4.05 -20.06
C LEU A 216 7.18 -5.32 -20.84
N VAL A 217 5.90 -5.58 -21.13
CA VAL A 217 5.45 -6.75 -21.87
C VAL A 217 6.06 -6.75 -23.26
N ALA A 218 5.96 -5.66 -24.01
CA ALA A 218 6.54 -5.56 -25.36
C ALA A 218 8.05 -5.82 -25.37
N TRP A 219 8.78 -5.36 -24.35
CA TRP A 219 10.22 -5.61 -24.23
C TRP A 219 10.55 -7.07 -23.87
N LEU A 220 9.70 -7.71 -23.05
CA LEU A 220 9.89 -9.08 -22.58
C LEU A 220 9.31 -10.14 -23.51
N THR A 221 8.35 -9.83 -24.37
CA THR A 221 7.79 -10.80 -25.31
C THR A 221 8.87 -11.21 -26.33
N PRO A 222 9.05 -12.51 -26.59
CA PRO A 222 9.98 -12.99 -27.60
C PRO A 222 9.62 -12.41 -28.97
N SER A 223 10.48 -11.56 -29.53
CA SER A 223 10.38 -11.17 -30.95
C SER A 223 11.18 -12.17 -31.78
N ALA A 224 10.54 -12.76 -32.79
CA ALA A 224 11.20 -13.67 -33.72
C ALA A 224 12.29 -12.96 -34.56
N ASP A 225 12.18 -11.64 -34.78
CA ASP A 225 12.94 -10.94 -35.82
C ASP A 225 13.81 -9.76 -35.34
N GLN A 226 13.66 -9.28 -34.10
CA GLN A 226 14.19 -7.96 -33.72
C GLN A 226 15.64 -7.91 -33.19
N TRP A 227 16.39 -9.03 -33.15
CA TRP A 227 17.77 -8.98 -32.61
C TRP A 227 18.82 -9.82 -33.35
N PRO A 228 19.13 -9.48 -34.63
CA PRO A 228 20.13 -10.20 -35.43
C PRO A 228 21.52 -10.24 -34.77
N HIS A 229 21.91 -9.22 -34.01
CA HIS A 229 23.22 -9.16 -33.34
C HIS A 229 23.37 -10.13 -32.15
N VAL A 230 22.27 -10.52 -31.49
CA VAL A 230 22.29 -11.51 -30.40
C VAL A 230 22.22 -12.93 -30.97
N ALA A 231 21.52 -13.11 -32.09
CA ALA A 231 21.53 -14.38 -32.85
C ALA A 231 22.92 -14.70 -33.43
N ALA A 232 23.70 -13.68 -33.82
CA ALA A 232 25.08 -13.85 -34.29
C ALA A 232 26.03 -14.30 -33.16
N ALA A 233 25.90 -13.75 -31.95
CA ALA A 233 26.71 -14.15 -30.80
C ALA A 233 26.46 -15.62 -30.40
N LYS A 234 25.21 -16.11 -30.47
CA LYS A 234 24.89 -17.52 -30.22
C LYS A 234 25.43 -18.48 -31.30
N ARG A 235 25.63 -18.01 -32.54
CA ARG A 235 26.23 -18.80 -33.63
C ARG A 235 27.76 -18.87 -33.52
N GLY A 236 28.43 -17.78 -33.17
CA GLY A 236 29.90 -17.75 -32.96
C GLY A 236 30.38 -18.67 -31.84
N VAL A 237 29.63 -18.77 -30.73
CA VAL A 237 29.98 -19.65 -29.60
C VAL A 237 29.82 -21.15 -29.95
N ARG A 238 28.90 -21.51 -30.86
CA ARG A 238 28.75 -22.90 -31.32
C ARG A 238 29.83 -23.34 -32.31
N GLN A 239 30.41 -22.39 -33.06
CA GLN A 239 31.44 -22.68 -34.06
C GLN A 239 32.81 -22.91 -33.39
N HIS A 240 33.18 -22.09 -32.40
CA HIS A 240 34.40 -22.31 -31.62
C HIS A 240 34.39 -23.58 -30.76
N ARG A 241 33.22 -24.14 -30.43
CA ARG A 241 33.13 -25.41 -29.69
C ARG A 241 33.22 -26.66 -30.59
N ARG A 242 33.13 -26.51 -31.91
CA ARG A 242 33.27 -27.59 -32.89
C ARG A 242 34.67 -27.69 -33.51
N GLU A 243 35.51 -26.68 -33.35
CA GLU A 243 36.89 -26.66 -33.88
C GLU A 243 37.93 -27.09 -32.81
N SER A 244 37.48 -27.50 -31.63
CA SER A 244 38.34 -27.99 -30.53
C SER A 244 38.02 -29.44 -30.11
N GLN A 245 37.45 -30.24 -31.03
CA GLN A 245 37.30 -31.69 -30.90
C GLN A 245 37.85 -32.39 -32.12
#